data_AF-A0A382JBV7-F1
#
_entry.id   AF-A0A382JBV7-F1
#
_cell.length_a   1.000
_cell.length_b   1.000
_cell.length_c   1.000
_cell.angle_alpha   90.00
_cell.angle_beta   90.00
_cell.angle_gamma   90.00
#
_symmetry.space_group_name_H-M   'P 1'
#
loop_
_entity.id
_entity.type
_entity.pdbx_description
1 polymer ?
#
loop_
_entity_poly.entity_id
_entity_poly.type
_entity_poly.pdbx_seq_one_letter_code
_entity_poly.pdbx_strand_id
1 'polypeptide(L)'
;RTVWLAAAHESFGDGGAASKPIDASTAAKLGQALDRLAGEQGHYGDGLVLRFLPGEYETHGIRVRPRWHVIGAGIGRTAFRLVPGAEHRKIKSAYHSVISGGWGPQFAPGPDGGRLAKRDFDNIRIAGISIDCNWDGMKQALGPILKKASGIDLMAKQALVERVQVSRFGAVGGRPSWREVFPIRVISGMGDGASLPGYRDSIIEIRHCVVENFVRGPEAGTDWPYCTGIMVSHRGTDPENGTVRARVHHNEIRNIPNGIALGGAFLQRAQFYENTVTNCGIGFNFDTGGNRGVVIRDNRFVACVGGGSVNDGKAFEIWDNTFQLIAPGAPRFAYWHNGLRLWDHTRG
;
A
#
# COMPACT_ATOMS: atom_id res chain seq x y z
N ARG A 1 -18.27 16.31 -0.33
CA ARG A 1 -18.34 17.18 -1.54
C ARG A 1 -17.47 16.60 -2.66
N THR A 2 -17.88 16.68 -3.92
CA THR A 2 -17.04 16.27 -5.07
C THR A 2 -16.25 17.46 -5.61
N VAL A 3 -14.97 17.25 -5.90
CA VAL A 3 -14.06 18.23 -6.51
C VAL A 3 -13.48 17.61 -7.76
N TRP A 4 -13.64 18.28 -8.90
CA TRP A 4 -13.14 17.81 -10.19
C TRP A 4 -11.73 18.37 -10.43
N LEU A 5 -10.78 17.51 -10.81
CA LEU A 5 -9.41 17.87 -11.15
C LEU A 5 -9.11 17.42 -12.58
N ALA A 6 -8.42 18.26 -13.34
CA ALA A 6 -8.07 18.02 -14.74
C ALA A 6 -6.58 18.24 -14.97
N ALA A 7 -5.98 17.44 -15.84
CA ALA A 7 -4.73 17.82 -16.48
C ALA A 7 -5.07 18.91 -17.52
N ALA A 8 -4.37 20.04 -17.51
CA ALA A 8 -4.60 21.23 -18.35
C ALA A 8 -4.78 20.99 -19.87
N HIS A 9 -4.58 19.76 -20.35
CA HIS A 9 -4.62 19.36 -21.75
C HIS A 9 -5.81 18.47 -22.11
N GLU A 10 -6.61 18.01 -21.14
CA GLU A 10 -7.73 17.10 -21.38
C GLU A 10 -9.03 17.58 -20.73
N SER A 11 -10.03 17.85 -21.57
CA SER A 11 -11.44 18.00 -21.24
C SER A 11 -11.85 19.21 -20.39
N PHE A 12 -12.16 20.31 -21.08
CA PHE A 12 -13.37 21.03 -20.72
C PHE A 12 -14.57 20.19 -21.16
N GLY A 13 -15.27 19.60 -20.18
CA GLY A 13 -16.66 19.14 -20.33
C GLY A 13 -16.90 17.94 -21.26
N ASP A 14 -16.96 16.75 -20.69
CA ASP A 14 -17.75 15.62 -21.23
C ASP A 14 -19.25 15.73 -20.85
N GLY A 15 -19.68 16.87 -20.29
CA GLY A 15 -21.03 17.06 -19.75
C GLY A 15 -21.27 16.45 -18.36
N GLY A 16 -20.29 15.76 -17.77
CA GLY A 16 -20.43 15.09 -16.47
C GLY A 16 -20.02 15.90 -15.23
N ALA A 17 -19.31 17.02 -15.40
CA ALA A 17 -18.82 17.84 -14.30
C ALA A 17 -19.78 18.98 -13.93
N ALA A 18 -20.25 19.00 -12.68
CA ALA A 18 -21.14 20.04 -12.15
C ALA A 18 -20.46 21.41 -11.90
N SER A 19 -19.14 21.51 -12.06
CA SER A 19 -18.34 22.71 -11.84
C SER A 19 -17.05 22.67 -12.64
N LYS A 20 -16.49 23.83 -12.97
CA LYS A 20 -15.19 23.93 -13.67
C LYS A 20 -14.10 23.15 -12.89
N PRO A 21 -13.41 22.18 -13.52
CA PRO A 21 -12.33 21.45 -12.87
C PRO A 21 -11.17 22.35 -12.45
N ILE A 22 -10.49 21.96 -11.37
CA ILE A 22 -9.23 22.57 -10.94
C ILE A 22 -8.11 22.00 -11.81
N ASP A 23 -7.27 22.88 -12.36
CA ASP A 23 -6.06 22.47 -13.04
C ASP A 23 -5.06 21.87 -12.04
N ALA A 24 -4.69 20.62 -12.26
CA ALA A 24 -3.79 19.83 -11.42
C ALA A 24 -2.70 19.13 -12.25
N SER A 25 -2.38 19.62 -13.46
CA SER A 25 -1.48 18.91 -14.38
C SER A 25 -0.07 18.69 -13.84
N THR A 26 0.47 19.69 -13.14
CA THR A 26 1.83 19.63 -12.58
C THR A 26 1.79 19.36 -11.08
N ALA A 27 2.89 18.82 -10.55
CA ALA A 27 3.01 18.54 -9.12
C ALA A 27 2.79 19.80 -8.25
N ALA A 28 3.28 20.96 -8.71
CA ALA A 28 3.08 22.23 -8.03
C ALA A 28 1.60 22.66 -8.00
N LYS A 29 0.89 22.56 -9.14
CA LYS A 29 -0.53 22.92 -9.23
C LYS A 29 -1.39 21.99 -8.37
N LEU A 30 -1.15 20.67 -8.46
CA LEU A 30 -1.84 19.69 -7.63
C LEU A 30 -1.57 19.94 -6.14
N GLY A 31 -0.32 20.17 -5.74
CA GLY A 31 0.02 20.51 -4.36
C GLY A 31 -0.74 21.73 -3.84
N GLN A 32 -0.71 22.84 -4.59
CA GLN A 32 -1.45 24.07 -4.24
C GLN A 32 -2.96 23.83 -4.13
N ALA A 33 -3.54 23.03 -5.03
CA ALA A 33 -4.95 22.67 -4.99
C ALA A 33 -5.30 21.88 -3.73
N LEU A 34 -4.50 20.86 -3.39
CA LEU A 34 -4.71 20.04 -2.19
C LEU A 34 -4.58 20.86 -0.90
N ASP A 35 -3.59 21.76 -0.82
CA ASP A 35 -3.38 22.62 0.35
C ASP A 35 -4.53 23.60 0.53
N ARG A 36 -5.00 24.24 -0.55
CA ARG A 36 -6.18 25.12 -0.52
C ARG A 36 -7.41 24.37 -0.03
N LEU A 37 -7.70 23.20 -0.62
CA LEU A 37 -8.85 22.38 -0.23
C LEU A 37 -8.80 21.91 1.22
N ALA A 38 -7.59 21.59 1.72
CA ALA A 38 -7.40 21.22 3.12
C ALA A 38 -7.61 22.41 4.06
N GLY A 39 -7.22 23.63 3.66
CA GLY A 39 -7.48 24.86 4.41
C GLY A 39 -8.96 25.21 4.47
N GLU A 40 -9.66 25.16 3.33
CA GLU A 40 -11.09 25.50 3.22
C GLU A 40 -12.01 24.62 4.08
N GLN A 41 -11.67 23.35 4.24
CA GLN A 41 -12.48 22.39 5.00
C GLN A 41 -12.06 22.31 6.48
N GLY A 42 -10.96 22.97 6.86
CA GLY A 42 -10.15 22.51 7.98
C GLY A 42 -9.56 21.13 7.70
N HIS A 43 -8.36 20.85 8.20
CA HIS A 43 -7.64 19.60 7.91
C HIS A 43 -8.38 18.30 8.29
N TYR A 44 -9.53 18.41 8.97
CA TYR A 44 -10.38 17.33 9.47
C TYR A 44 -11.89 17.54 9.17
N GLY A 45 -12.23 18.28 8.11
CA GLY A 45 -13.62 18.60 7.73
C GLY A 45 -14.44 17.42 7.21
N ASP A 46 -15.56 17.71 6.53
CA ASP A 46 -16.60 16.73 6.18
C ASP A 46 -16.18 15.68 5.14
N GLY A 47 -15.05 15.90 4.46
CA GLY A 47 -14.50 14.96 3.48
C GLY A 47 -14.77 15.35 2.03
N LEU A 48 -13.86 14.93 1.15
CA LEU A 48 -13.85 15.29 -0.26
C LEU A 48 -13.73 14.06 -1.15
N VAL A 49 -14.46 14.04 -2.26
CA VAL A 49 -14.19 13.13 -3.37
C VAL A 49 -13.36 13.91 -4.38
N LEU A 50 -12.05 13.65 -4.41
CA LEU A 50 -11.15 14.18 -5.42
C LEU A 50 -11.31 13.33 -6.68
N ARG A 51 -12.05 13.86 -7.65
CA ARG A 51 -12.35 13.18 -8.91
C ARG A 51 -11.47 13.69 -10.02
N PHE A 52 -10.52 12.87 -10.42
CA PHE A 52 -9.58 13.16 -11.49
C PHE A 52 -10.18 12.71 -12.82
N LEU A 53 -10.22 13.64 -13.77
CA LEU A 53 -10.58 13.35 -15.16
C LEU A 53 -9.47 12.51 -15.82
N PRO A 54 -9.73 11.93 -17.00
CA PRO A 54 -8.67 11.33 -17.79
C PRO A 54 -7.48 12.28 -17.96
N GLY A 55 -6.28 11.71 -18.03
CA GLY A 55 -5.04 12.43 -18.22
C GLY A 55 -3.91 11.97 -17.32
N GLU A 56 -2.75 12.57 -17.56
CA GLU A 56 -1.53 12.35 -16.78
C GLU A 56 -1.29 13.52 -15.83
N TYR A 57 -0.96 13.17 -14.58
CA TYR A 57 -0.77 14.11 -13.48
C TYR A 57 0.59 13.87 -12.85
N GLU A 58 1.36 14.92 -12.63
CA GLU A 58 2.53 14.86 -11.77
C GLU A 58 2.15 15.14 -10.32
N THR A 59 2.85 14.51 -9.38
CA THR A 59 2.65 14.76 -7.95
C THR A 59 3.94 14.66 -7.16
N HIS A 60 4.06 15.46 -6.11
CA HIS A 60 5.05 15.23 -5.05
C HIS A 60 4.54 14.27 -3.95
N GLY A 61 3.35 13.72 -4.14
CA GLY A 61 2.66 12.83 -3.21
C GLY A 61 1.36 13.45 -2.70
N ILE A 62 0.25 12.78 -2.99
CA ILE A 62 -1.09 13.15 -2.52
C ILE A 62 -1.23 12.71 -1.06
N ARG A 63 -1.28 13.68 -0.15
CA ARG A 63 -1.53 13.44 1.28
C ARG A 63 -3.01 13.52 1.58
N VAL A 64 -3.70 12.38 1.51
CA VAL A 64 -5.13 12.32 1.79
C VAL A 64 -5.41 12.67 3.26
N ARG A 65 -6.58 13.28 3.49
CA ARG A 65 -7.10 13.64 4.82
C ARG A 65 -8.22 12.66 5.22
N PRO A 66 -8.70 12.69 6.46
CA PRO A 66 -9.91 11.95 6.84
C PRO A 66 -11.04 12.13 5.84
N ARG A 67 -11.69 11.01 5.46
CA ARG A 67 -12.81 10.96 4.49
C ARG A 67 -12.50 11.56 3.11
N TRP A 68 -11.21 11.65 2.74
CA TRP A 68 -10.83 12.01 1.37
C TRP A 68 -10.75 10.75 0.51
N HIS A 69 -11.40 10.80 -0.65
CA HIS A 69 -11.36 9.77 -1.66
C HIS A 69 -10.58 10.27 -2.88
N VAL A 70 -9.81 9.38 -3.51
CA VAL A 70 -9.09 9.65 -4.76
C VAL A 70 -9.67 8.74 -5.83
N ILE A 71 -10.39 9.32 -6.79
CA ILE A 71 -11.14 8.58 -7.80
C ILE A 71 -10.71 9.05 -9.19
N GLY A 72 -10.21 8.14 -10.03
CA GLY A 72 -9.92 8.40 -11.43
C GLY A 72 -10.95 7.82 -12.39
N ALA A 73 -10.70 7.97 -13.68
CA ALA A 73 -11.54 7.49 -14.77
C ALA A 73 -11.29 6.02 -15.16
N GLY A 74 -10.31 5.35 -14.55
CA GLY A 74 -9.93 3.96 -14.82
C GLY A 74 -8.42 3.77 -14.91
N ILE A 75 -7.97 2.52 -14.74
CA ILE A 75 -6.58 2.10 -15.02
C ILE A 75 -6.25 2.49 -16.46
N GLY A 76 -5.09 3.11 -16.66
CA GLY A 76 -4.60 3.60 -17.96
C GLY A 76 -5.30 4.86 -18.48
N ARG A 77 -6.35 5.36 -17.79
CA ARG A 77 -7.06 6.60 -18.17
C ARG A 77 -6.68 7.78 -17.30
N THR A 78 -6.49 7.56 -16.00
CA THR A 78 -6.01 8.57 -15.06
C THR A 78 -4.70 8.07 -14.45
N ALA A 79 -3.59 8.74 -14.73
CA ALA A 79 -2.26 8.31 -14.30
C ALA A 79 -1.58 9.36 -13.41
N PHE A 80 -1.00 8.92 -12.29
CA PHE A 80 -0.18 9.74 -11.43
C PHE A 80 1.28 9.33 -11.53
N ARG A 81 2.16 10.29 -11.80
CA ARG A 81 3.62 10.11 -11.75
C ARG A 81 4.20 10.85 -10.56
N LEU A 82 4.95 10.12 -9.72
CA LEU A 82 5.74 10.74 -8.66
C LEU A 82 6.91 11.52 -9.27
N VAL A 83 7.11 12.77 -8.85
CA VAL A 83 8.26 13.58 -9.28
C VAL A 83 9.03 14.14 -8.08
N PRO A 84 10.37 14.30 -8.19
CA PRO A 84 11.18 14.81 -7.10
C PRO A 84 10.68 16.17 -6.60
N GLY A 85 10.78 16.40 -5.30
CA GLY A 85 10.25 17.59 -4.62
C GLY A 85 10.98 17.80 -3.31
N ALA A 86 10.85 19.00 -2.72
CA ALA A 86 11.55 19.35 -1.49
C ALA A 86 11.17 18.43 -0.32
N GLU A 87 9.91 17.99 -0.23
CA GLU A 87 9.46 17.08 0.83
C GLU A 87 10.13 15.71 0.81
N HIS A 88 10.63 15.27 -0.36
CA HIS A 88 11.24 13.95 -0.53
C HIS A 88 12.66 13.86 0.04
N ARG A 89 13.25 14.99 0.46
CA ARG A 89 14.52 15.02 1.19
C ARG A 89 14.39 14.49 2.62
N LYS A 90 13.17 14.30 3.12
CA LYS A 90 12.90 13.70 4.43
C LYS A 90 13.07 12.18 4.35
N ILE A 91 13.57 11.57 5.44
CA ILE A 91 13.84 10.12 5.50
C ILE A 91 12.56 9.28 5.71
N LYS A 92 11.46 9.87 6.21
CA LYS A 92 10.27 9.10 6.62
C LYS A 92 9.52 8.50 5.42
N SER A 93 9.18 7.22 5.55
CA SER A 93 8.52 6.35 4.57
C SER A 93 7.30 6.94 3.86
N ALA A 94 6.40 7.60 4.61
CA ALA A 94 5.16 8.15 4.07
C ALA A 94 5.38 9.29 3.06
N TYR A 95 6.57 9.92 3.03
CA TYR A 95 6.88 10.99 2.08
C TYR A 95 7.23 10.45 0.69
N HIS A 96 7.62 9.18 0.56
CA HIS A 96 8.02 8.60 -0.72
C HIS A 96 6.92 7.74 -1.34
N SER A 97 5.66 8.06 -1.06
CA SER A 97 4.49 7.41 -1.67
C SER A 97 3.69 8.39 -2.53
N VAL A 98 3.16 7.90 -3.65
CA VAL A 98 2.29 8.68 -4.55
C VAL A 98 1.01 9.09 -3.85
N ILE A 99 0.42 8.20 -3.04
CA ILE A 99 -0.73 8.50 -2.19
C ILE A 99 -0.42 7.99 -0.78
N SER A 100 -0.55 8.85 0.23
CA SER A 100 -0.43 8.43 1.62
C SER A 100 -1.37 9.17 2.56
N GLY A 101 -1.66 8.59 3.72
CA GLY A 101 -2.62 9.13 4.68
C GLY A 101 -2.57 8.40 6.01
N GLY A 102 -3.13 9.02 7.06
CA GLY A 102 -3.28 8.40 8.38
C GLY A 102 -2.04 8.36 9.26
N TRP A 103 -0.86 8.62 8.72
CA TRP A 103 0.38 8.64 9.49
C TRP A 103 0.38 9.75 10.56
N GLY A 104 0.61 9.37 11.82
CA GLY A 104 0.75 10.26 12.97
C GLY A 104 -0.05 9.82 14.20
N PRO A 105 -0.05 10.63 15.29
CA PRO A 105 -0.72 10.26 16.54
C PRO A 105 -2.23 10.20 16.36
N GLN A 106 -2.82 9.10 16.86
CA GLN A 106 -4.27 8.87 16.88
C GLN A 106 -4.92 9.25 18.22
N PHE A 107 -4.10 9.61 19.20
CA PHE A 107 -4.48 9.99 20.55
C PHE A 107 -3.83 11.32 20.90
N ALA A 108 -4.46 12.11 21.76
CA ALA A 108 -3.85 13.29 22.33
C ALA A 108 -2.60 12.90 23.15
N PRO A 109 -1.59 13.77 23.29
CA PRO A 109 -0.47 13.52 24.20
C PRO A 109 -0.95 13.40 25.66
N GLY A 110 -0.28 12.55 26.46
CA GLY A 110 -0.55 12.36 27.88
C GLY A 110 -1.11 10.97 28.24
N PRO A 111 -1.04 10.57 29.51
CA PRO A 111 -1.48 9.25 29.97
C PRO A 111 -2.99 9.01 29.78
N ASP A 112 -3.80 10.07 29.82
CA ASP A 112 -5.26 10.03 29.62
C ASP A 112 -5.68 10.61 28.25
N GLY A 113 -4.74 10.68 27.30
CA GLY A 113 -4.94 11.29 26.00
C GLY A 113 -6.09 10.63 25.23
N GLY A 114 -7.23 11.32 25.14
CA GLY A 114 -8.38 10.83 24.40
C GLY A 114 -8.09 10.63 22.91
N ARG A 115 -8.84 9.73 22.28
CA ARG A 115 -8.77 9.49 20.83
C ARG A 115 -9.07 10.77 20.05
N LEU A 116 -8.23 11.06 19.05
CA LEU A 116 -8.44 12.17 18.12
C LEU A 116 -9.44 11.77 17.03
N ALA A 117 -10.71 11.56 17.39
CA ALA A 117 -11.73 11.01 16.49
C ALA A 117 -11.88 11.79 15.16
N LYS A 118 -11.66 13.12 15.18
CA LYS A 118 -11.67 13.96 13.96
C LYS A 118 -10.57 13.57 12.96
N ARG A 119 -9.50 12.93 13.42
CA ARG A 119 -8.35 12.44 12.63
C ARG A 119 -8.56 11.03 12.08
N ASP A 120 -9.66 10.35 12.41
CA ASP A 120 -9.90 8.99 11.94
C ASP A 120 -9.91 8.90 10.42
N PHE A 121 -9.12 8.00 9.86
CA PHE A 121 -9.15 7.67 8.44
C PHE A 121 -10.19 6.59 8.21
N ASP A 122 -11.45 6.99 8.29
CA ASP A 122 -12.62 6.18 7.98
C ASP A 122 -13.11 6.43 6.56
N ASN A 123 -13.76 5.40 6.01
CA ASN A 123 -14.33 5.39 4.67
C ASN A 123 -13.40 5.96 3.58
N ILE A 124 -12.12 5.55 3.53
CA ILE A 124 -11.20 6.00 2.47
C ILE A 124 -11.41 5.14 1.23
N ARG A 125 -11.47 5.77 0.05
CA ARG A 125 -11.52 5.04 -1.23
C ARG A 125 -10.47 5.58 -2.18
N ILE A 126 -9.62 4.69 -2.69
CA ILE A 126 -8.69 4.97 -3.79
C ILE A 126 -9.07 4.06 -4.95
N ALA A 127 -9.49 4.63 -6.08
CA ALA A 127 -10.02 3.80 -7.15
C ALA A 127 -9.81 4.34 -8.57
N GLY A 128 -9.63 3.41 -9.51
CA GLY A 128 -9.68 3.70 -10.95
C GLY A 128 -8.51 4.55 -11.45
N ILE A 129 -7.29 4.24 -11.02
CA ILE A 129 -6.09 5.04 -11.31
C ILE A 129 -4.89 4.15 -11.63
N SER A 130 -3.95 4.69 -12.42
CA SER A 130 -2.62 4.14 -12.58
C SER A 130 -1.60 4.99 -11.81
N ILE A 131 -0.62 4.34 -11.20
CA ILE A 131 0.43 4.96 -10.40
C ILE A 131 1.80 4.54 -10.94
N ASP A 132 2.58 5.54 -11.31
CA ASP A 132 4.00 5.46 -11.60
C ASP A 132 4.78 6.04 -10.41
N CYS A 133 5.48 5.17 -9.68
CA CYS A 133 6.29 5.59 -8.54
C CYS A 133 7.63 6.22 -8.96
N ASN A 134 7.99 6.16 -10.25
CA ASN A 134 9.15 6.79 -10.87
C ASN A 134 10.46 6.55 -10.09
N TRP A 135 10.68 5.32 -9.61
CA TRP A 135 11.81 4.99 -8.74
C TRP A 135 13.16 5.46 -9.32
N ASP A 136 13.44 5.18 -10.59
CA ASP A 136 14.73 5.54 -11.22
C ASP A 136 14.94 7.05 -11.29
N GLY A 137 13.93 7.80 -11.75
CA GLY A 137 13.99 9.26 -11.81
C GLY A 137 14.10 9.89 -10.42
N MET A 138 13.36 9.36 -9.44
CA MET A 138 13.46 9.75 -8.04
C MET A 138 14.87 9.47 -7.50
N LYS A 139 15.44 8.30 -7.79
CA LYS A 139 16.74 7.88 -7.31
C LYS A 139 17.86 8.69 -7.92
N GLN A 140 17.77 8.99 -9.22
CA GLN A 140 18.71 9.86 -9.92
C GLN A 140 18.71 11.27 -9.33
N ALA A 141 17.54 11.84 -9.03
CA ALA A 141 17.44 13.21 -8.52
C ALA A 141 17.81 13.35 -7.04
N LEU A 142 17.46 12.37 -6.20
CA LEU A 142 17.60 12.46 -4.74
C LEU A 142 18.80 11.67 -4.20
N GLY A 143 19.42 10.83 -5.03
CA GLY A 143 20.62 10.09 -4.70
C GLY A 143 20.46 9.18 -3.47
N PRO A 144 21.48 9.12 -2.57
CA PRO A 144 21.45 8.26 -1.38
C PRO A 144 20.34 8.57 -0.37
N ILE A 145 19.73 9.76 -0.42
CA ILE A 145 18.65 10.17 0.50
C ILE A 145 17.37 9.39 0.22
N LEU A 146 17.10 9.04 -1.05
CA LEU A 146 15.96 8.20 -1.40
C LEU A 146 16.23 6.75 -1.02
N LYS A 147 15.28 6.18 -0.27
CA LYS A 147 15.38 4.83 0.28
C LYS A 147 14.37 3.88 -0.30
N LYS A 148 13.19 4.39 -0.63
CA LYS A 148 12.12 3.68 -1.30
C LYS A 148 11.23 4.65 -2.07
N ALA A 149 10.48 4.14 -3.04
CA ALA A 149 9.31 4.80 -3.62
C ALA A 149 8.18 3.79 -3.73
N SER A 150 6.97 4.16 -3.30
CA SER A 150 5.78 3.28 -3.26
C SER A 150 4.54 3.96 -3.83
N GLY A 151 3.50 3.18 -4.10
CA GLY A 151 2.25 3.69 -4.64
C GLY A 151 1.34 4.26 -3.56
N ILE A 152 0.69 3.37 -2.82
CA ILE A 152 -0.31 3.70 -1.80
C ILE A 152 0.21 3.26 -0.43
N ASP A 153 0.22 4.18 0.54
CA ASP A 153 0.64 3.90 1.92
C ASP A 153 -0.31 4.55 2.93
N LEU A 154 -1.31 3.79 3.39
CA LEU A 154 -2.38 4.27 4.26
C LEU A 154 -2.33 3.65 5.64
N MET A 155 -2.57 4.48 6.66
CA MET A 155 -3.12 4.03 7.93
C MET A 155 -4.61 4.36 7.99
N ALA A 156 -5.48 3.36 8.10
CA ALA A 156 -6.92 3.57 8.02
C ALA A 156 -7.73 2.65 8.93
N LYS A 157 -8.85 3.18 9.42
CA LYS A 157 -9.91 2.41 10.09
C LYS A 157 -10.75 1.68 9.04
N GLN A 158 -11.06 2.35 7.94
CA GLN A 158 -11.82 1.75 6.84
C GLN A 158 -11.25 2.23 5.51
N ALA A 159 -10.85 1.29 4.66
CA ALA A 159 -10.27 1.61 3.36
C ALA A 159 -10.67 0.60 2.28
N LEU A 160 -10.99 1.12 1.10
CA LEU A 160 -11.15 0.37 -0.13
C LEU A 160 -10.13 0.87 -1.16
N VAL A 161 -9.25 -0.01 -1.60
CA VAL A 161 -8.36 0.21 -2.74
C VAL A 161 -8.82 -0.70 -3.87
N GLU A 162 -9.28 -0.14 -4.99
CA GLU A 162 -9.82 -0.97 -6.07
C GLU A 162 -9.52 -0.46 -7.47
N ARG A 163 -9.26 -1.37 -8.41
CA ARG A 163 -8.94 -0.99 -9.80
C ARG A 163 -7.80 0.03 -9.84
N VAL A 164 -6.71 -0.28 -9.13
CA VAL A 164 -5.48 0.52 -9.10
C VAL A 164 -4.35 -0.28 -9.72
N GLN A 165 -3.62 0.33 -10.65
CA GLN A 165 -2.36 -0.21 -11.15
C GLN A 165 -1.19 0.52 -10.50
N VAL A 166 -0.20 -0.19 -9.97
CA VAL A 166 1.02 0.40 -9.39
C VAL A 166 2.25 -0.18 -10.08
N SER A 167 3.15 0.70 -10.53
CA SER A 167 4.35 0.33 -11.27
C SER A 167 5.58 1.17 -10.90
N ARG A 168 6.77 0.72 -11.32
CA ARG A 168 8.05 1.43 -11.22
C ARG A 168 8.40 1.90 -9.81
N PHE A 169 8.06 1.08 -8.82
CA PHE A 169 8.45 1.24 -7.42
C PHE A 169 9.78 0.52 -7.15
N GLY A 170 10.45 0.88 -6.05
CA GLY A 170 11.75 0.32 -5.71
C GLY A 170 12.23 0.70 -4.32
N ALA A 171 13.32 0.09 -3.89
CA ALA A 171 14.03 0.41 -2.66
C ALA A 171 15.53 0.09 -2.78
N VAL A 172 16.34 0.77 -1.96
CA VAL A 172 17.80 0.57 -1.93
C VAL A 172 18.24 -0.72 -1.21
N GLY A 173 17.35 -1.36 -0.45
CA GLY A 173 17.65 -2.57 0.32
C GLY A 173 18.50 -2.37 1.60
N GLY A 174 18.61 -3.45 2.38
CA GLY A 174 19.33 -3.51 3.65
C GLY A 174 18.52 -3.11 4.89
N ARG A 175 19.09 -3.29 6.09
CA ARG A 175 18.50 -2.78 7.34
C ARG A 175 18.69 -1.26 7.42
N PRO A 176 17.72 -0.47 7.89
CA PRO A 176 16.54 -0.81 8.72
C PRO A 176 15.19 -0.83 7.95
N SER A 177 14.09 -1.21 8.62
CA SER A 177 12.73 -1.42 8.05
C SER A 177 12.14 -0.27 7.22
N TRP A 178 12.64 0.97 7.33
CA TRP A 178 12.23 2.08 6.45
C TRP A 178 12.73 1.94 5.01
N ARG A 179 13.56 0.93 4.73
CA ARG A 179 14.00 0.53 3.37
C ARG A 179 13.10 -0.52 2.73
N GLU A 180 12.06 -0.99 3.43
CA GLU A 180 11.05 -1.90 2.88
C GLU A 180 10.07 -1.13 1.98
N VAL A 181 9.76 -1.70 0.82
CA VAL A 181 8.82 -1.12 -0.13
C VAL A 181 7.55 -1.96 -0.25
N PHE A 182 6.43 -1.25 -0.25
CA PHE A 182 5.10 -1.81 -0.36
C PHE A 182 4.34 -0.99 -1.40
N PRO A 183 4.18 -1.47 -2.65
CA PRO A 183 3.48 -0.75 -3.71
C PRO A 183 2.05 -0.38 -3.29
N ILE A 184 1.36 -1.29 -2.62
CA ILE A 184 0.12 -1.02 -1.92
C ILE A 184 0.26 -1.52 -0.48
N ARG A 185 0.15 -0.59 0.48
CA ARG A 185 0.07 -0.89 1.91
C ARG A 185 -1.11 -0.20 2.55
N VAL A 186 -1.90 -0.98 3.28
CA VAL A 186 -2.94 -0.46 4.16
C VAL A 186 -2.76 -1.09 5.53
N ILE A 187 -2.48 -0.26 6.53
CA ILE A 187 -2.32 -0.69 7.92
C ILE A 187 -3.42 -0.09 8.78
N SER A 188 -3.76 -0.74 9.87
CA SER A 188 -4.70 -0.18 10.86
C SER A 188 -4.05 0.17 12.19
N GLY A 189 -2.73 0.01 12.32
CA GLY A 189 -1.93 0.48 13.46
C GLY A 189 -0.50 0.78 13.04
N MET A 190 0.23 1.62 13.79
CA MET A 190 1.63 1.91 13.48
C MET A 190 2.48 0.66 13.73
N GLY A 191 3.29 0.25 12.76
CA GLY A 191 4.22 -0.89 12.88
C GLY A 191 5.37 -0.66 13.87
N ASP A 192 6.35 -1.56 13.84
CA ASP A 192 7.44 -1.72 14.82
C ASP A 192 8.08 -0.40 15.29
N GLY A 193 8.20 -0.27 16.62
CA GLY A 193 8.83 0.88 17.30
C GLY A 193 7.91 2.04 17.66
N ALA A 194 6.68 2.09 17.15
CA ALA A 194 5.69 3.09 17.58
C ALA A 194 4.90 2.59 18.81
N SER A 195 4.76 3.41 19.85
CA SER A 195 3.97 3.13 21.06
C SER A 195 2.49 3.53 20.94
N LEU A 196 1.98 3.71 19.70
CA LEU A 196 0.63 4.18 19.47
C LEU A 196 -0.33 3.01 19.22
N PRO A 197 -1.44 2.89 19.97
CA PRO A 197 -2.42 1.84 19.72
C PRO A 197 -3.06 2.02 18.34
N GLY A 198 -3.23 0.94 17.60
CA GLY A 198 -3.95 0.93 16.33
C GLY A 198 -5.47 1.06 16.50
N TYR A 199 -6.20 1.08 15.38
CA TYR A 199 -7.66 1.00 15.37
C TYR A 199 -8.12 -0.38 15.84
N ARG A 200 -8.81 -0.42 16.99
CA ARG A 200 -9.43 -1.63 17.56
C ARG A 200 -10.33 -2.37 16.56
N ASP A 201 -11.10 -1.62 15.78
CA ASP A 201 -11.93 -2.17 14.70
C ASP A 201 -11.52 -1.55 13.36
N SER A 202 -11.27 -2.40 12.36
CA SER A 202 -10.98 -1.91 11.00
C SER A 202 -11.46 -2.84 9.90
N ILE A 203 -11.81 -2.24 8.76
CA ILE A 203 -12.28 -2.94 7.55
C ILE A 203 -11.43 -2.49 6.37
N ILE A 204 -10.64 -3.41 5.84
CA ILE A 204 -9.72 -3.15 4.73
C ILE A 204 -10.09 -4.07 3.58
N GLU A 205 -10.23 -3.50 2.39
CA GLU A 205 -10.45 -4.25 1.15
C GLU A 205 -9.54 -3.74 0.05
N ILE A 206 -8.82 -4.68 -0.58
CA ILE A 206 -7.94 -4.41 -1.72
C ILE A 206 -8.32 -5.39 -2.83
N ARG A 207 -8.85 -4.87 -3.94
CA ARG A 207 -9.38 -5.74 -5.01
C ARG A 207 -9.16 -5.23 -6.42
N HIS A 208 -9.07 -6.13 -7.40
CA HIS A 208 -8.90 -5.78 -8.81
C HIS A 208 -7.72 -4.83 -9.07
N CYS A 209 -6.68 -4.90 -8.23
CA CYS A 209 -5.47 -4.11 -8.39
C CYS A 209 -4.41 -4.88 -9.16
N VAL A 210 -3.53 -4.15 -9.85
CA VAL A 210 -2.39 -4.69 -10.57
C VAL A 210 -1.12 -4.11 -9.97
N VAL A 211 -0.18 -4.94 -9.54
CA VAL A 211 1.12 -4.52 -9.03
C VAL A 211 2.22 -5.15 -9.86
N GLU A 212 3.07 -4.33 -10.49
CA GLU A 212 4.02 -4.82 -11.47
C GLU A 212 5.29 -3.98 -11.60
N ASN A 213 6.27 -4.48 -12.35
CA ASN A 213 7.46 -3.74 -12.76
C ASN A 213 8.24 -3.18 -11.56
N PHE A 214 8.53 -4.07 -10.61
CA PHE A 214 9.44 -3.77 -9.51
C PHE A 214 10.82 -3.47 -10.07
N VAL A 215 11.34 -2.29 -9.74
CA VAL A 215 12.73 -1.94 -10.05
C VAL A 215 13.62 -2.48 -8.95
N ARG A 216 14.47 -3.43 -9.33
CA ARG A 216 15.37 -4.14 -8.42
C ARG A 216 16.45 -3.17 -7.92
N GLY A 217 16.73 -3.23 -6.62
CA GLY A 217 17.97 -2.68 -6.06
C GLY A 217 19.21 -3.32 -6.69
N PRO A 218 20.41 -2.79 -6.46
CA PRO A 218 21.63 -3.25 -7.10
C PRO A 218 21.86 -4.76 -6.94
N GLU A 219 22.42 -5.39 -7.97
CA GLU A 219 22.65 -6.84 -8.02
C GLU A 219 23.77 -7.33 -7.09
N ALA A 220 24.64 -6.41 -6.65
CA ALA A 220 25.78 -6.66 -5.77
C ALA A 220 25.50 -6.15 -4.35
N GLY A 221 25.72 -7.01 -3.36
CA GLY A 221 25.50 -6.75 -1.93
C GLY A 221 24.52 -7.74 -1.28
N THR A 222 24.65 -7.95 0.03
CA THR A 222 23.75 -8.79 0.85
C THR A 222 22.44 -8.08 1.24
N ASP A 223 22.36 -6.78 0.96
CA ASP A 223 21.30 -5.88 1.41
C ASP A 223 20.14 -5.88 0.41
N TRP A 224 19.36 -6.96 0.46
CA TRP A 224 18.26 -7.17 -0.45
C TRP A 224 17.06 -6.25 -0.13
N PRO A 225 16.38 -5.63 -1.13
CA PRO A 225 15.19 -4.83 -0.89
C PRO A 225 14.00 -5.73 -0.59
N TYR A 226 13.60 -5.75 0.68
CA TYR A 226 12.33 -6.35 1.08
C TYR A 226 11.19 -5.60 0.39
N CYS A 227 10.53 -6.30 -0.53
CA CYS A 227 9.47 -5.75 -1.36
C CYS A 227 8.28 -6.70 -1.34
N THR A 228 7.14 -6.19 -0.88
CA THR A 228 5.87 -6.93 -0.91
C THR A 228 4.84 -6.17 -1.71
N GLY A 229 4.25 -6.80 -2.72
CA GLY A 229 3.32 -6.19 -3.67
C GLY A 229 2.09 -5.58 -3.00
N ILE A 230 1.38 -6.38 -2.21
CA ILE A 230 0.26 -5.93 -1.41
C ILE A 230 0.48 -6.36 0.03
N MET A 231 0.48 -5.38 0.94
CA MET A 231 0.63 -5.61 2.38
C MET A 231 -0.57 -5.04 3.12
N VAL A 232 -1.19 -5.88 3.95
CA VAL A 232 -2.09 -5.42 5.01
C VAL A 232 -1.47 -5.76 6.36
N SER A 233 -1.62 -4.85 7.32
CA SER A 233 -0.99 -5.03 8.62
C SER A 233 -1.81 -4.41 9.75
N HIS A 234 -1.72 -5.04 10.92
CA HIS A 234 -2.29 -4.49 12.14
C HIS A 234 -1.30 -4.58 13.29
N ARG A 235 -1.44 -3.70 14.28
CA ARG A 235 -0.70 -3.78 15.54
C ARG A 235 -1.58 -3.27 16.68
N GLY A 236 -1.70 -4.09 17.72
CA GLY A 236 -2.25 -3.67 19.02
C GLY A 236 -3.76 -3.75 19.17
N THR A 237 -4.44 -4.70 18.52
CA THR A 237 -5.80 -5.08 18.92
C THR A 237 -5.74 -5.89 20.19
N ASP A 238 -6.63 -5.58 21.13
CA ASP A 238 -7.05 -6.55 22.12
C ASP A 238 -7.70 -7.73 21.36
N PRO A 239 -7.06 -8.92 21.32
CA PRO A 239 -7.51 -10.05 20.55
C PRO A 239 -8.84 -10.62 21.05
N GLU A 240 -9.36 -10.17 22.19
CA GLU A 240 -10.67 -10.56 22.71
C GLU A 240 -11.78 -9.56 22.31
N ASN A 241 -11.42 -8.31 22.02
CA ASN A 241 -12.37 -7.21 22.01
C ASN A 241 -12.42 -6.37 20.71
N GLY A 242 -11.49 -6.52 19.76
CA GLY A 242 -11.45 -5.71 18.53
C GLY A 242 -11.47 -6.49 17.22
N THR A 243 -12.34 -6.12 16.26
CA THR A 243 -12.47 -6.83 14.98
C THR A 243 -11.72 -6.13 13.86
N VAL A 244 -10.63 -6.74 13.37
CA VAL A 244 -10.03 -6.34 12.09
C VAL A 244 -10.35 -7.33 11.00
N ARG A 245 -10.99 -6.83 9.93
CA ARG A 245 -11.33 -7.57 8.72
C ARG A 245 -10.52 -7.08 7.55
N ALA A 246 -9.70 -7.94 6.96
CA ALA A 246 -9.00 -7.65 5.73
C ALA A 246 -9.46 -8.60 4.62
N ARG A 247 -9.72 -8.06 3.43
CA ARG A 247 -9.99 -8.83 2.22
C ARG A 247 -9.06 -8.37 1.11
N VAL A 248 -8.20 -9.26 0.62
CA VAL A 248 -7.29 -9.00 -0.49
C VAL A 248 -7.60 -10.02 -1.58
N HIS A 249 -8.24 -9.58 -2.66
CA HIS A 249 -8.76 -10.53 -3.65
C HIS A 249 -8.84 -10.03 -5.09
N HIS A 250 -8.85 -10.96 -6.05
CA HIS A 250 -8.91 -10.63 -7.47
C HIS A 250 -7.82 -9.66 -7.94
N ASN A 251 -6.66 -9.67 -7.28
CA ASN A 251 -5.52 -8.83 -7.66
C ASN A 251 -4.56 -9.61 -8.55
N GLU A 252 -3.84 -8.88 -9.41
CA GLU A 252 -2.72 -9.39 -10.18
C GLU A 252 -1.41 -8.80 -9.65
N ILE A 253 -0.48 -9.66 -9.27
CA ILE A 253 0.81 -9.27 -8.74
C ILE A 253 1.89 -9.96 -9.56
N ARG A 254 2.79 -9.21 -10.18
CA ARG A 254 3.78 -9.77 -11.13
C ARG A 254 5.18 -9.21 -10.96
N ASN A 255 6.17 -10.08 -11.17
CA ASN A 255 7.59 -9.70 -11.24
C ASN A 255 8.12 -9.04 -9.97
N ILE A 256 7.67 -9.49 -8.80
CA ILE A 256 8.09 -8.91 -7.52
C ILE A 256 8.62 -9.97 -6.57
N PRO A 257 9.34 -9.59 -5.51
CA PRO A 257 9.85 -10.62 -4.63
C PRO A 257 8.85 -11.32 -3.71
N ASN A 258 8.06 -10.58 -2.93
CA ASN A 258 7.02 -11.15 -2.10
C ASN A 258 5.66 -10.74 -2.67
N GLY A 259 4.82 -11.69 -3.07
CA GLY A 259 3.54 -11.40 -3.72
C GLY A 259 2.59 -10.60 -2.84
N ILE A 260 1.96 -11.30 -1.90
CA ILE A 260 1.06 -10.75 -0.89
C ILE A 260 1.65 -10.99 0.50
N ALA A 261 1.46 -10.06 1.43
CA ALA A 261 1.89 -10.25 2.81
C ALA A 261 0.86 -9.75 3.82
N LEU A 262 1.08 -10.28 5.02
CA LEU A 262 0.39 -9.96 6.23
C LEU A 262 1.47 -9.66 7.26
N GLY A 263 1.55 -8.41 7.69
CA GLY A 263 2.56 -7.95 8.63
C GLY A 263 1.93 -7.57 9.96
N GLY A 264 2.64 -7.74 11.07
CA GLY A 264 2.16 -7.28 12.38
C GLY A 264 0.99 -8.10 12.94
N ALA A 265 1.22 -8.68 14.11
CA ALA A 265 0.33 -9.61 14.79
C ALA A 265 -1.12 -9.11 15.03
N PHE A 266 -2.05 -10.06 15.17
CA PHE A 266 -3.39 -9.93 15.78
C PHE A 266 -4.56 -9.46 14.91
N LEU A 267 -4.47 -9.64 13.59
CA LEU A 267 -5.69 -9.62 12.76
C LEU A 267 -6.59 -10.79 13.17
N GLN A 268 -7.88 -10.52 13.40
CA GLN A 268 -8.84 -11.57 13.79
C GLN A 268 -9.47 -12.27 12.58
N ARG A 269 -9.57 -11.60 11.42
CA ARG A 269 -10.16 -12.16 10.19
C ARG A 269 -9.51 -11.56 8.94
N ALA A 270 -8.61 -12.29 8.30
CA ALA A 270 -8.03 -11.87 7.02
C ALA A 270 -8.32 -12.92 5.95
N GLN A 271 -8.75 -12.49 4.77
CA GLN A 271 -8.99 -13.38 3.64
C GLN A 271 -8.17 -12.92 2.44
N PHE A 272 -7.41 -13.86 1.89
CA PHE A 272 -6.63 -13.70 0.68
C PHE A 272 -7.15 -14.70 -0.34
N TYR A 273 -7.86 -14.23 -1.37
CA TYR A 273 -8.49 -15.15 -2.31
C TYR A 273 -8.55 -14.69 -3.75
N GLU A 274 -8.53 -15.62 -4.69
CA GLU A 274 -8.63 -15.34 -6.13
C GLU A 274 -7.57 -14.32 -6.63
N ASN A 275 -6.42 -14.23 -5.95
CA ASN A 275 -5.30 -13.43 -6.43
C ASN A 275 -4.45 -14.26 -7.39
N THR A 276 -3.89 -13.60 -8.39
CA THR A 276 -2.89 -14.18 -9.28
C THR A 276 -1.54 -13.55 -8.99
N VAL A 277 -0.58 -14.36 -8.55
CA VAL A 277 0.79 -13.95 -8.23
C VAL A 277 1.74 -14.66 -9.21
N THR A 278 2.50 -13.90 -9.99
CA THR A 278 3.31 -14.43 -11.08
C THR A 278 4.77 -13.98 -11.01
N ASN A 279 5.69 -14.87 -11.37
CA ASN A 279 7.13 -14.56 -11.45
C ASN A 279 7.68 -13.89 -10.18
N CYS A 280 7.41 -14.51 -9.03
CA CYS A 280 7.79 -13.97 -7.73
C CYS A 280 8.83 -14.81 -7.00
N GLY A 281 9.46 -14.20 -6.00
CA GLY A 281 10.31 -14.91 -5.06
C GLY A 281 9.50 -15.88 -4.21
N ILE A 282 8.54 -15.36 -3.46
CA ILE A 282 7.58 -16.11 -2.67
C ILE A 282 6.16 -15.61 -2.95
N GLY A 283 5.21 -16.54 -3.12
CA GLY A 283 3.81 -16.21 -3.42
C GLY A 283 3.15 -15.38 -2.32
N PHE A 284 3.30 -15.80 -1.06
CA PHE A 284 2.84 -15.05 0.10
C PHE A 284 3.81 -15.12 1.29
N ASN A 285 3.84 -14.06 2.11
CA ASN A 285 4.71 -14.01 3.28
C ASN A 285 3.98 -13.50 4.54
N PHE A 286 3.60 -14.43 5.43
CA PHE A 286 2.84 -14.20 6.66
C PHE A 286 3.66 -14.66 7.88
N ASP A 287 4.92 -14.24 7.93
CA ASP A 287 5.97 -14.76 8.82
C ASP A 287 6.15 -13.94 10.12
N THR A 288 5.29 -12.96 10.39
CA THR A 288 5.40 -12.08 11.58
C THR A 288 4.15 -12.08 12.45
N GLY A 289 4.32 -12.18 13.78
CA GLY A 289 3.26 -11.97 14.77
C GLY A 289 2.28 -13.12 15.07
N GLY A 290 1.47 -13.04 16.13
CA GLY A 290 0.43 -14.04 16.44
C GLY A 290 -0.81 -13.94 15.53
N ASN A 291 -0.66 -14.27 14.25
CA ASN A 291 -1.76 -14.23 13.27
C ASN A 291 -2.82 -15.29 13.59
N ARG A 292 -4.11 -14.98 13.43
CA ARG A 292 -5.24 -15.91 13.64
C ARG A 292 -6.38 -15.62 12.67
N GLY A 293 -7.18 -16.63 12.32
CA GLY A 293 -8.35 -16.43 11.45
C GLY A 293 -7.99 -15.93 10.06
N VAL A 294 -6.83 -16.37 9.54
CA VAL A 294 -6.36 -16.02 8.20
C VAL A 294 -6.72 -17.14 7.24
N VAL A 295 -7.45 -16.82 6.17
CA VAL A 295 -7.85 -17.75 5.12
C VAL A 295 -7.13 -17.40 3.83
N ILE A 296 -6.49 -18.40 3.20
CA ILE A 296 -5.80 -18.30 1.92
C ILE A 296 -6.43 -19.33 0.99
N ARG A 297 -7.20 -18.87 0.00
CA ARG A 297 -7.94 -19.79 -0.88
C ARG A 297 -8.03 -19.35 -2.32
N ASP A 298 -8.19 -20.28 -3.24
CA ASP A 298 -8.47 -19.96 -4.65
C ASP A 298 -7.41 -19.06 -5.33
N ASN A 299 -6.20 -18.95 -4.77
CA ASN A 299 -5.14 -18.13 -5.36
C ASN A 299 -4.32 -18.94 -6.38
N ARG A 300 -3.73 -18.24 -7.35
CA ARG A 300 -2.86 -18.80 -8.37
C ARG A 300 -1.45 -18.26 -8.18
N PHE A 301 -0.51 -19.13 -7.79
CA PHE A 301 0.91 -18.81 -7.65
C PHE A 301 1.68 -19.47 -8.80
N VAL A 302 2.05 -18.69 -9.82
CA VAL A 302 2.59 -19.21 -11.08
C VAL A 302 3.99 -18.66 -11.33
N ALA A 303 4.93 -19.53 -11.69
CA ALA A 303 6.33 -19.18 -11.86
C ALA A 303 6.95 -18.49 -10.63
N CYS A 304 6.44 -18.79 -9.43
CA CYS A 304 7.07 -18.37 -8.18
C CYS A 304 8.18 -19.36 -7.78
N VAL A 305 9.24 -18.88 -7.11
CA VAL A 305 10.28 -19.77 -6.57
C VAL A 305 9.78 -20.52 -5.33
N GLY A 306 9.04 -19.85 -4.44
CA GLY A 306 8.35 -20.43 -3.30
C GLY A 306 6.84 -20.15 -3.33
N GLY A 307 6.04 -21.07 -2.80
CA GLY A 307 4.58 -20.88 -2.72
C GLY A 307 4.17 -19.95 -1.58
N GLY A 308 4.72 -20.12 -0.38
CA GLY A 308 4.42 -19.23 0.74
C GLY A 308 5.13 -19.53 2.06
N SER A 309 5.07 -18.59 3.00
CA SER A 309 5.57 -18.71 4.37
C SER A 309 4.53 -18.26 5.39
N VAL A 310 4.35 -19.02 6.48
CA VAL A 310 3.50 -18.69 7.63
C VAL A 310 4.24 -19.00 8.93
N ASN A 311 3.92 -18.31 10.03
CA ASN A 311 4.63 -18.41 11.32
C ASN A 311 3.98 -19.23 12.44
N ASP A 312 2.69 -19.53 12.31
CA ASP A 312 1.99 -20.53 13.11
C ASP A 312 0.94 -21.18 12.22
N GLY A 313 1.32 -22.26 11.53
CA GLY A 313 0.46 -22.91 10.55
C GLY A 313 -0.92 -23.33 11.05
N LYS A 314 -1.11 -23.51 12.38
CA LYS A 314 -2.41 -23.87 12.98
C LYS A 314 -3.43 -22.73 12.97
N ALA A 315 -2.97 -21.50 12.74
CA ALA A 315 -3.79 -20.31 12.78
C ALA A 315 -4.28 -19.85 11.39
N PHE A 316 -3.99 -20.67 10.36
CA PHE A 316 -4.31 -20.40 8.96
C PHE A 316 -5.17 -21.52 8.37
N GLU A 317 -6.13 -21.15 7.53
CA GLU A 317 -6.84 -22.06 6.64
C GLU A 317 -6.28 -21.85 5.22
N ILE A 318 -5.70 -22.89 4.62
CA ILE A 318 -5.07 -22.83 3.30
C ILE A 318 -5.62 -23.95 2.44
N TRP A 319 -6.41 -23.62 1.42
CA TRP A 319 -7.10 -24.61 0.58
C TRP A 319 -7.36 -24.10 -0.83
N ASP A 320 -7.55 -24.99 -1.81
CA ASP A 320 -7.84 -24.68 -3.23
C ASP A 320 -6.92 -23.63 -3.91
N ASN A 321 -5.67 -23.53 -3.45
CA ASN A 321 -4.66 -22.69 -4.12
C ASN A 321 -3.92 -23.52 -5.18
N THR A 322 -3.68 -22.92 -6.35
CA THR A 322 -2.86 -23.51 -7.42
C THR A 322 -1.41 -23.04 -7.30
N PHE A 323 -0.47 -23.98 -7.21
CA PHE A 323 0.97 -23.70 -7.19
C PHE A 323 1.65 -24.31 -8.43
N GLN A 324 2.16 -23.45 -9.30
CA GLN A 324 3.01 -23.81 -10.43
C GLN A 324 4.38 -23.16 -10.22
N LEU A 325 5.21 -23.79 -9.38
CA LEU A 325 6.49 -23.23 -8.93
C LEU A 325 7.63 -23.54 -9.91
N ILE A 326 8.66 -22.71 -9.92
CA ILE A 326 9.87 -22.89 -10.71
C ILE A 326 11.09 -23.04 -9.82
N ALA A 327 12.12 -23.73 -10.33
CA ALA A 327 13.43 -23.76 -9.69
C ALA A 327 14.02 -22.34 -9.63
N PRO A 328 14.81 -22.01 -8.59
CA PRO A 328 15.47 -20.71 -8.48
C PRO A 328 16.45 -20.52 -9.64
N GLY A 329 16.22 -19.50 -10.48
CA GLY A 329 17.15 -19.14 -11.56
C GLY A 329 18.48 -18.55 -11.07
N ALA A 330 18.63 -18.26 -9.77
CA ALA A 330 19.87 -17.81 -9.16
C ALA A 330 20.03 -18.42 -7.75
N PRO A 331 21.26 -18.79 -7.32
CA PRO A 331 21.51 -19.44 -6.02
C PRO A 331 20.94 -18.66 -4.82
N ARG A 332 20.92 -17.33 -4.88
CA ARG A 332 20.37 -16.47 -3.83
C ARG A 332 18.86 -16.68 -3.57
N PHE A 333 18.13 -17.22 -4.55
CA PHE A 333 16.72 -17.57 -4.39
C PHE A 333 16.51 -19.03 -3.96
N ALA A 334 17.59 -19.81 -3.79
CA ALA A 334 17.49 -21.17 -3.23
C ALA A 334 16.90 -21.15 -1.82
N TYR A 335 17.13 -20.08 -1.06
CA TYR A 335 16.47 -19.88 0.22
C TYR A 335 14.94 -19.73 0.10
N TRP A 336 14.33 -19.55 -1.06
CA TRP A 336 12.86 -19.53 -1.20
C TRP A 336 12.29 -20.74 -1.92
N HIS A 337 13.15 -21.57 -2.51
CA HIS A 337 12.74 -22.83 -3.11
C HIS A 337 12.16 -23.71 -2.00
N ASN A 338 10.83 -23.86 -1.95
CA ASN A 338 10.01 -24.83 -1.22
C ASN A 338 8.52 -24.46 -1.39
N GLY A 339 7.64 -25.48 -1.48
CA GLY A 339 6.20 -25.31 -1.72
C GLY A 339 5.49 -24.42 -0.70
N LEU A 340 5.44 -24.84 0.55
CA LEU A 340 4.89 -24.06 1.67
C LEU A 340 5.83 -24.21 2.86
N ARG A 341 6.22 -23.10 3.47
CA ARG A 341 7.00 -23.09 4.71
C ARG A 341 6.09 -22.80 5.88
N LEU A 342 5.88 -23.81 6.71
CA LEU A 342 5.30 -23.66 8.02
C LEU A 342 6.45 -23.42 8.99
N TRP A 343 6.66 -22.17 9.38
CA TRP A 343 7.43 -21.90 10.57
C TRP A 343 6.51 -22.19 11.74
N ASP A 344 6.92 -23.11 12.61
CA ASP A 344 6.23 -23.37 13.86
C ASP A 344 7.12 -22.81 14.97
N HIS A 345 6.84 -21.60 15.42
CA HIS A 345 7.53 -21.02 16.58
C HIS A 345 7.17 -21.73 17.91
N THR A 346 6.36 -22.80 17.89
CA THR A 346 6.07 -23.63 19.06
C THR A 346 6.97 -24.86 19.20
N ARG A 347 8.01 -25.01 18.37
CA ARG A 347 9.09 -25.98 18.59
C ARG A 347 10.45 -25.29 18.76
N GLY A 348 10.79 -25.00 20.02
CA GLY A 348 12.15 -24.75 20.51
C GLY A 348 12.59 -23.30 20.46
#